data_AF-A0A3B9CT74-F1
#
_entry.id   AF-A0A3B9CT74-F1
#
_cell.length_a   1.000
_cell.length_b   1.000
_cell.length_c   1.000
_cell.angle_alpha   90.00
_cell.angle_beta   90.00
_cell.angle_gamma   90.00
#
_symmetry.space_group_name_H-M   'P 1'
#
loop_
_entity.id
_entity.type
_entity.pdbx_description
1 polymer ?
#
loop_
_entity_poly.entity_id
_entity_poly.type
_entity_poly.pdbx_seq_one_letter_code
_entity_poly.pdbx_strand_id
1 'polypeptide(L)'
;DGRELKAEVALNKGDAKEGIRILEELLKSRPARQSARYKLALALQQAGEKERGKELLDDWKGRKSLTDEMIQLNLKAVAEPANADVRDQLAEICHKLGREDLAEMWSKAAAASRESRAPIEISPEPEL
;
A
#
# COMPACT_ATOMS: atom_id res chain seq x y z
N ASP A 1 -16.64 -4.54 7.93
CA ASP A 1 -17.48 -3.72 7.04
C ASP A 1 -18.69 -4.57 6.66
N GLY A 2 -19.92 -4.07 6.83
CA GLY A 2 -21.13 -4.83 6.54
C GLY A 2 -21.29 -5.23 5.07
N ARG A 3 -20.71 -4.48 4.12
CA ARG A 3 -20.77 -4.82 2.68
C ARG A 3 -19.96 -6.06 2.34
N GLU A 4 -18.79 -6.21 2.96
CA GLU A 4 -17.92 -7.37 2.73
C GLU A 4 -18.61 -8.67 3.20
N LEU A 5 -19.23 -8.63 4.39
CA LEU A 5 -20.02 -9.74 4.91
C LEU A 5 -21.26 -10.02 4.04
N LYS A 6 -21.96 -8.98 3.57
CA LYS A 6 -23.11 -9.14 2.66
C LYS A 6 -22.72 -9.86 1.37
N ALA A 7 -21.56 -9.50 0.78
CA ALA A 7 -21.04 -10.19 -0.39
C ALA A 7 -20.75 -11.66 -0.12
N GLU A 8 -20.08 -11.98 0.99
CA GLU A 8 -19.82 -13.37 1.39
C GLU A 8 -21.10 -14.18 1.54
N VAL A 9 -22.13 -13.62 2.17
CA VAL A 9 -23.43 -14.28 2.31
C VAL A 9 -24.07 -14.54 0.95
N ALA A 10 -24.00 -13.60 0.01
CA ALA A 10 -24.51 -13.80 -1.35
C ALA A 10 -23.75 -14.91 -2.10
N LEU A 11 -22.42 -14.88 -2.05
CA LEU A 11 -21.55 -15.90 -2.66
C LEU A 11 -21.83 -17.30 -2.08
N ASN A 12 -21.95 -17.42 -0.76
CA ASN A 12 -22.26 -18.69 -0.08
C ASN A 12 -23.64 -19.25 -0.43
N LYS A 13 -24.58 -18.39 -0.85
CA LYS A 13 -25.91 -18.78 -1.34
C LYS A 13 -25.91 -19.15 -2.83
N GLY A 14 -24.76 -19.10 -3.51
CA GLY A 14 -24.65 -19.32 -4.95
C GLY A 14 -25.05 -18.11 -5.80
N ASP A 15 -25.37 -16.96 -5.19
CA ASP A 15 -25.67 -15.73 -5.93
C ASP A 15 -24.36 -14.99 -6.24
N ALA A 16 -23.61 -15.56 -7.19
CA ALA A 16 -22.34 -15.00 -7.65
C ALA A 16 -22.50 -13.56 -8.18
N LYS A 17 -23.62 -13.27 -8.85
CA LYS A 17 -23.90 -11.97 -9.45
C LYS A 17 -24.04 -10.87 -8.40
N GLU A 18 -24.84 -11.09 -7.36
CA GLU A 18 -24.99 -10.11 -6.27
C GLU A 18 -23.70 -9.98 -5.46
N GLY A 19 -23.01 -11.10 -5.19
CA GLY A 19 -21.71 -11.08 -4.50
C GLY A 19 -20.66 -10.22 -5.22
N ILE A 20 -20.50 -10.42 -6.54
CA ILE A 20 -19.62 -9.63 -7.40
C ILE A 20 -20.01 -8.16 -7.37
N ARG A 21 -21.30 -7.83 -7.58
CA ARG A 21 -21.80 -6.45 -7.60
C ARG A 21 -21.48 -5.70 -6.30
N ILE A 22 -21.72 -6.33 -5.15
CA ILE A 22 -21.44 -5.72 -3.83
C ILE A 22 -19.94 -5.45 -3.67
N LEU A 23 -19.08 -6.39 -4.08
CA LEU A 23 -17.63 -6.23 -3.98
C LEU A 23 -17.10 -5.12 -4.90
N GLU A 24 -17.64 -5.00 -6.12
CA GLU A 24 -17.32 -3.91 -7.03
C GLU A 24 -17.71 -2.54 -6.44
N GLU A 25 -18.90 -2.42 -5.86
CA GLU A 25 -19.34 -1.20 -5.18
C GLU A 25 -18.48 -0.85 -3.96
N LEU A 26 -18.10 -1.87 -3.18
CA LEU A 26 -17.19 -1.69 -2.07
C LEU A 26 -15.85 -1.12 -2.55
N LEU A 27 -15.27 -1.67 -3.61
CA LEU A 27 -13.99 -1.22 -4.15
C LEU A 27 -14.06 0.17 -4.80
N LYS A 28 -15.20 0.57 -5.38
CA LYS A 28 -15.40 1.96 -5.84
C LYS A 28 -15.26 2.96 -4.70
N SER A 29 -15.84 2.65 -3.54
CA SER A 29 -15.80 3.53 -2.36
C SER A 29 -14.55 3.36 -1.50
N ARG A 30 -13.91 2.19 -1.54
CA ARG A 30 -12.74 1.82 -0.74
C ARG A 30 -11.71 1.08 -1.59
N PRO A 31 -11.02 1.78 -2.53
CA PRO A 31 -10.12 1.14 -3.50
C PRO A 31 -8.95 0.38 -2.87
N ALA A 32 -8.54 0.77 -1.66
CA ALA A 32 -7.43 0.15 -0.93
C ALA A 32 -7.80 -1.17 -0.20
N ARG A 33 -9.05 -1.64 -0.27
CA ARG A 33 -9.51 -2.81 0.49
C ARG A 33 -9.04 -4.13 -0.15
N GLN A 34 -7.87 -4.62 0.26
CA GLN A 34 -7.24 -5.83 -0.30
C GLN A 34 -8.10 -7.10 -0.18
N SER A 35 -8.79 -7.27 0.96
CA SER A 35 -9.63 -8.45 1.19
C SER A 35 -10.81 -8.52 0.20
N ALA A 36 -11.44 -7.39 -0.10
CA ALA A 36 -12.51 -7.30 -1.08
C ALA A 36 -12.01 -7.56 -2.49
N ARG A 37 -10.81 -7.06 -2.84
CA ARG A 37 -10.18 -7.28 -4.14
C ARG A 37 -9.89 -8.76 -4.40
N TYR A 38 -9.33 -9.45 -3.41
CA TYR A 38 -9.08 -10.88 -3.47
C TYR A 38 -10.38 -11.68 -3.62
N LYS A 39 -11.40 -11.38 -2.81
CA LYS A 39 -12.71 -12.05 -2.90
C LYS A 39 -13.39 -11.84 -4.25
N LEU A 40 -13.29 -10.63 -4.81
CA LEU A 40 -13.83 -10.33 -6.13
C LEU A 40 -13.12 -11.14 -7.21
N ALA A 41 -11.79 -11.22 -7.16
CA ALA A 41 -11.00 -12.04 -8.08
C ALA A 41 -11.45 -13.50 -8.07
N LEU A 42 -11.63 -14.09 -6.87
CA LEU A 42 -12.12 -15.47 -6.73
C LEU A 42 -13.55 -15.65 -7.24
N ALA A 43 -14.45 -14.72 -6.91
CA ALA A 43 -15.84 -14.77 -7.35
C ALA A 43 -15.96 -14.70 -8.87
N LEU A 44 -15.17 -13.84 -9.53
CA LEU A 44 -15.10 -13.74 -10.99
C LEU A 44 -14.58 -15.03 -11.62
N GLN A 45 -13.52 -15.64 -11.07
CA GLN A 45 -13.02 -16.94 -11.54
C GLN A 45 -14.10 -18.03 -11.47
N GLN A 46 -14.83 -18.10 -10.36
CA GLN A 46 -15.91 -19.07 -10.16
C GLN A 46 -17.10 -18.83 -11.10
N ALA A 47 -17.40 -17.56 -11.42
CA ALA A 47 -18.44 -17.17 -12.36
C ALA A 47 -18.04 -17.34 -13.83
N GLY A 48 -16.81 -17.78 -14.12
CA GLY A 48 -16.29 -17.98 -15.48
C GLY A 48 -15.66 -16.73 -16.11
N GLU A 49 -15.61 -15.61 -15.39
CA GLU A 49 -14.95 -14.36 -15.81
C GLU A 49 -13.44 -14.41 -15.52
N LYS A 50 -12.77 -15.39 -16.13
CA LYS A 50 -11.39 -15.79 -15.79
C LYS A 50 -10.37 -14.68 -16.01
N GLU A 51 -10.47 -13.91 -17.10
CA GLU A 51 -9.53 -12.85 -17.43
C GLU A 51 -9.62 -11.72 -16.40
N ARG A 52 -10.82 -11.21 -16.11
CA ARG A 52 -11.05 -10.17 -15.09
C ARG A 52 -10.62 -10.65 -13.70
N GLY A 53 -10.93 -11.90 -13.37
CA GLY A 53 -10.50 -12.50 -12.11
C GLY A 53 -8.97 -12.59 -12.00
N LYS A 54 -8.29 -12.92 -13.09
CA LYS A 54 -6.82 -13.02 -13.14
C LYS A 54 -6.16 -11.67 -12.97
N GLU A 55 -6.62 -10.64 -13.69
CA GLU A 55 -6.10 -9.27 -13.58
C GLU A 55 -6.18 -8.75 -12.14
N LEU A 56 -7.31 -8.95 -11.47
CA LEU A 56 -7.47 -8.54 -10.08
C LEU A 56 -6.58 -9.33 -9.11
N LEU A 57 -6.37 -10.62 -9.38
CA LEU A 57 -5.51 -11.46 -8.55
C LEU A 57 -4.04 -11.05 -8.70
N ASP A 58 -3.60 -10.71 -9.91
CA ASP A 58 -2.23 -10.28 -10.18
C ASP A 58 -1.96 -8.89 -9.58
N ASP A 59 -2.90 -7.94 -9.67
CA ASP A 59 -2.82 -6.66 -8.95
C ASP A 59 -2.79 -6.86 -7.43
N TRP A 60 -3.64 -7.75 -6.88
CA TRP A 60 -3.62 -8.08 -5.46
C TRP A 60 -2.28 -8.66 -4.99
N LYS A 61 -1.67 -9.58 -5.76
CA LYS A 61 -0.34 -10.13 -5.46
C LYS A 61 0.73 -9.05 -5.45
N GLY A 62 0.72 -8.16 -6.45
CA GLY A 62 1.64 -7.03 -6.53
C GLY A 62 1.54 -6.13 -5.29
N ARG A 63 0.32 -5.76 -4.90
CA ARG A 63 0.07 -4.93 -3.70
C ARG A 63 0.45 -5.63 -2.40
N LYS A 64 0.24 -6.95 -2.30
CA LYS A 64 0.69 -7.76 -1.16
C LYS A 64 2.22 -7.72 -1.06
N SER A 65 2.93 -7.98 -2.16
CA SER A 65 4.39 -7.93 -2.21
C SER A 65 4.94 -6.56 -1.78
N LEU A 66 4.35 -5.48 -2.28
CA LEU A 66 4.70 -4.11 -1.88
C LEU A 66 4.45 -3.86 -0.38
N THR A 67 3.36 -4.42 0.17
CA THR A 67 3.07 -4.29 1.60
C THR A 67 4.10 -5.04 2.44
N ASP A 68 4.49 -6.24 2.02
CA ASP A 68 5.50 -7.04 2.71
C ASP A 68 6.88 -6.33 2.68
N GLU A 69 7.25 -5.75 1.54
CA GLU A 69 8.47 -4.93 1.38
C GLU A 69 8.44 -3.66 2.25
N MET A 70 7.29 -2.95 2.28
CA MET A 70 7.10 -1.79 3.15
C MET A 70 7.35 -2.12 4.62
N ILE A 71 6.92 -3.29 5.09
CA ILE A 71 7.15 -3.75 6.46
C ILE A 71 8.65 -3.93 6.71
N GLN A 72 9.38 -4.56 5.78
CA GLN A 72 10.83 -4.74 5.93
C GLN A 72 11.58 -3.42 5.95
N LEU A 73 11.21 -2.49 5.07
CA LEU A 73 11.82 -1.15 5.04
C LEU A 73 11.50 -0.35 6.30
N ASN A 74 10.30 -0.47 6.87
CA ASN A 74 9.97 0.17 8.15
C ASN A 74 10.89 -0.32 9.27
N LEU A 75 11.15 -1.63 9.35
CA LEU A 75 12.11 -2.19 10.31
C LEU A 75 13.51 -1.61 10.10
N LYS A 76 13.94 -1.50 8.84
CA LYS A 76 15.24 -0.92 8.50
C LYS A 76 15.33 0.57 8.84
N ALA A 77 14.28 1.35 8.59
CA ALA A 77 14.24 2.78 8.92
C ALA A 77 14.30 3.05 10.43
N VAL A 78 13.80 2.11 11.25
CA VAL A 78 13.96 2.15 12.70
C VAL A 78 15.41 1.84 13.11
N ALA A 79 16.03 0.84 12.48
CA ALA A 79 17.41 0.44 12.76
C ALA A 79 18.45 1.47 12.26
N GLU A 80 18.13 2.20 11.19
CA GLU A 80 19.03 3.16 10.54
C GLU A 80 18.35 4.55 10.43
N PRO A 81 18.19 5.30 11.54
CA PRO A 81 17.35 6.51 11.55
C PRO A 81 17.81 7.62 10.58
N ALA A 82 19.11 7.71 10.30
CA ALA A 82 19.72 8.69 9.40
C ALA A 82 19.86 8.20 7.95
N ASN A 83 19.39 7.00 7.62
CA ASN A 83 19.45 6.50 6.25
C ASN A 83 18.32 7.09 5.40
N ALA A 84 18.64 8.13 4.64
CA ALA A 84 17.71 8.80 3.74
C ALA A 84 17.20 7.89 2.61
N ASP A 85 18.03 6.97 2.10
CA ASP A 85 17.67 6.11 0.97
C ASP A 85 16.55 5.13 1.36
N VAL A 86 16.61 4.58 2.57
CA VAL A 86 15.54 3.71 3.10
C VAL A 86 14.22 4.46 3.23
N ARG A 87 14.28 5.75 3.61
CA ARG A 87 13.10 6.61 3.76
C ARG A 87 12.52 7.01 2.40
N ASP A 88 13.37 7.28 1.40
CA ASP A 88 12.92 7.48 0.01
C ASP A 88 12.22 6.22 -0.54
N GLN A 89 12.79 5.03 -0.30
CA GLN A 89 12.18 3.77 -0.72
C GLN A 89 10.80 3.57 -0.05
N LEU A 90 10.67 3.91 1.23
CA LEU A 90 9.38 3.88 1.93
C LEU A 90 8.37 4.86 1.31
N ALA A 91 8.82 6.04 0.91
CA ALA A 91 7.96 7.02 0.23
C ALA A 91 7.43 6.47 -1.10
N GLU A 92 8.32 5.90 -1.92
CA GLU A 92 7.95 5.32 -3.22
C GLU A 92 6.96 4.17 -3.07
N ILE A 93 7.17 3.25 -2.12
CA ILE A 93 6.23 2.15 -1.88
C ILE A 93 4.88 2.67 -1.37
N CYS A 94 4.88 3.67 -0.49
CA CYS A 94 3.64 4.29 -0.03
C CYS A 94 2.85 4.90 -1.20
N HIS A 95 3.52 5.57 -2.13
CA HIS A 95 2.90 6.09 -3.35
C HIS A 95 2.31 4.97 -4.23
N LYS A 96 3.08 3.90 -4.48
CA LYS A 96 2.58 2.72 -5.24
C LYS A 96 1.38 2.04 -4.58
N LEU A 97 1.26 2.10 -3.26
CA LEU A 97 0.11 1.59 -2.50
C LEU A 97 -1.07 2.58 -2.43
N GLY A 98 -0.92 3.80 -2.96
CA GLY A 98 -1.91 4.87 -2.90
C GLY A 98 -2.07 5.48 -1.51
N ARG A 99 -1.00 5.46 -0.70
CA ARG A 99 -0.94 6.04 0.65
C ARG A 99 -0.12 7.33 0.63
N GLU A 100 -0.67 8.35 -0.03
CA GLU A 100 0.02 9.62 -0.30
C GLU A 100 0.47 10.34 0.97
N ASP A 101 -0.36 10.38 2.02
CA ASP A 101 0.02 11.01 3.30
C ASP A 101 1.29 10.40 3.90
N LEU A 102 1.42 9.06 3.80
CA LEU A 102 2.63 8.36 4.26
C LEU A 102 3.80 8.59 3.31
N ALA A 103 3.55 8.62 2.00
CA ALA A 103 4.59 8.90 1.01
C ALA A 103 5.22 10.28 1.25
N GLU A 104 4.41 11.29 1.51
CA GLU A 104 4.87 12.65 1.83
C GLU A 104 5.65 12.67 3.15
N MET A 105 5.13 12.03 4.20
CA MET A 105 5.80 11.93 5.50
C MET A 105 7.20 11.32 5.37
N TRP A 106 7.33 10.19 4.66
CA TRP A 106 8.62 9.52 4.46
C TRP A 106 9.59 10.34 3.61
N SER A 107 9.09 11.05 2.60
CA SER A 107 9.92 11.97 1.78
C SER A 107 10.51 13.10 2.62
N LYS A 108 9.70 13.71 3.49
CA LYS A 108 10.18 14.75 4.43
C LYS A 108 11.23 14.20 5.40
N ALA A 109 11.00 13.00 5.92
CA ALA A 109 11.95 12.35 6.82
C ALA A 109 13.28 12.02 6.12
N ALA A 110 13.26 11.66 4.83
CA ALA A 110 14.46 11.45 4.03
C ALA A 110 15.26 12.74 3.85
N ALA A 111 14.60 13.86 3.53
CA ALA A 111 15.23 15.17 3.44
C ALA A 111 15.91 15.58 4.75
N ALA A 112 15.21 15.46 5.89
CA ALA A 112 15.77 15.76 7.22
C ALA A 112 16.98 14.84 7.57
N SER A 113 16.97 13.59 7.11
CA SER A 113 18.09 12.66 7.31
C SER A 113 19.34 13.08 6.53
N ARG A 114 19.17 13.74 5.38
CA ARG A 114 20.29 14.31 4.60
C ARG A 114 20.83 15.57 5.25
N GLU A 115 19.95 16.45 5.70
CA GLU A 115 20.33 17.71 6.37
C GLU A 115 21.10 17.46 7.66
N SER A 116 20.65 16.52 8.50
CA SER A 116 21.34 16.16 9.74
C SER A 116 22.71 15.49 9.54
N ARG A 117 23.00 15.04 8.31
CA ARG A 117 24.29 14.44 7.93
C ARG A 117 25.24 15.43 7.25
N ALA A 118 24.77 16.63 6.90
CA ALA A 118 25.64 17.66 6.34
C ALA A 118 26.70 18.06 7.39
N PRO A 119 27.99 18.17 7.02
CA PRO A 119 29.01 18.64 7.94
C PRO A 119 28.62 20.04 8.44
N ILE A 120 28.70 20.25 9.76
CA ILE A 120 28.51 21.57 10.35
C ILE A 120 29.60 22.48 9.75
N GLU A 121 29.19 23.51 8.99
CA GLU A 121 30.09 24.61 8.64
C GLU A 121 30.46 25.32 9.94
N ILE A 122 31.65 25.03 10.45
CA ILE A 122 32.24 25.79 11.55
C ILE A 122 32.79 27.07 10.93
N SER A 123 32.04 28.17 11.03
CA SER A 123 32.58 29.50 10.72
C SER A 123 33.77 29.78 11.63
N PRO A 124 34.93 30.23 11.11
CA PRO A 124 36.05 30.58 11.96
C PRO A 124 35.65 31.72 12.90
N GLU A 125 35.96 31.57 14.19
CA GLU A 125 35.79 32.62 15.19
C GLU A 125 36.54 33.89 14.74
N PRO A 126 35.97 35.09 14.97
CA PRO A 126 36.68 36.32 14.66
C PRO A 126 37.92 36.44 15.55
N GLU A 127 39.09 36.53 14.92
CA GLU A 127 40.35 36.85 15.58
C GLU A 127 40.23 38.20 16.30
N LEU A 128 40.55 38.20 17.60
CA LEU A 128 40.54 39.37 18.50
C LEU A 128 41.64 40.39 18.17
#